data_AF-A0A5B7F734-F1
#
_entry.id   AF-A0A5B7F734-F1
#
_cell.length_a   1.000
_cell.length_b   1.000
_cell.length_c   1.000
_cell.angle_alpha   90.00
_cell.angle_beta   90.00
_cell.angle_gamma   90.00
#
_symmetry.space_group_name_H-M   'P 1'
#
loop_
_entity.id
_entity.type
_entity.pdbx_description
1 polymer ?
#
loop_
_entity_poly.entity_id
_entity_poly.type
_entity_poly.pdbx_seq_one_letter_code
_entity_poly.pdbx_strand_id
1 'polypeptide(L)' 'MPPKRPATSPAMSPSVARKTSKSLTHKVKLDIMHRHKRGEKTNSIARHHGLTPSTVSTIFKSADSIFLAS' A
#
# COMPACT_ATOMS: atom_id res chain seq x y z
N MET A 1 -37.95 11.35 31.58
CA MET A 1 -36.84 12.02 30.85
C MET A 1 -35.83 10.96 30.42
N PRO A 2 -35.37 10.92 29.16
CA PRO A 2 -34.35 9.96 28.74
C PRO A 2 -32.93 10.52 28.97
N PRO A 3 -31.91 9.68 29.23
CA PRO A 3 -30.56 10.16 29.46
C PRO A 3 -29.91 10.61 28.15
N LYS A 4 -29.22 11.77 28.19
CA LYS A 4 -28.31 12.26 27.14
C LYS A 4 -27.20 11.24 26.91
N ARG A 5 -27.24 10.52 25.78
CA ARG A 5 -26.09 9.75 25.30
C ARG A 5 -25.17 10.71 24.53
N PRO A 6 -23.85 10.72 24.79
CA PRO A 6 -22.93 11.49 23.97
C PRO A 6 -22.90 10.88 22.56
N ALA A 7 -23.21 11.69 21.55
CA ALA A 7 -23.05 11.36 20.15
C ALA A 7 -21.56 11.49 19.77
N THR A 8 -20.71 10.65 20.37
CA THR A 8 -19.38 10.41 19.83
C THR A 8 -19.52 9.27 18.85
N SER A 9 -19.92 9.58 17.63
CA SER A 9 -19.63 8.72 16.49
C SER A 9 -18.10 8.64 16.40
N PRO A 10 -17.47 7.48 16.61
CA PRO A 10 -16.12 7.31 16.13
C PRO A 10 -16.25 7.46 14.62
N ALA A 11 -15.69 8.54 14.06
CA ALA A 11 -15.36 8.57 12.65
C ALA A 11 -14.29 7.49 12.48
N MET A 12 -14.73 6.23 12.37
CA MET A 12 -13.89 5.14 11.94
C MET A 12 -13.57 5.46 10.50
N SER A 13 -12.40 6.06 10.30
CA SER A 13 -11.67 5.94 9.05
C SER A 13 -11.79 4.47 8.62
N PRO A 14 -12.22 4.16 7.39
CA PRO A 14 -12.12 2.79 6.92
C PRO A 14 -10.63 2.48 6.96
N SER A 15 -10.20 1.77 8.00
CA SER A 15 -8.97 0.98 7.95
C SER A 15 -9.25 0.01 6.83
N VAL A 16 -8.83 0.40 5.62
CA VAL A 16 -8.94 -0.38 4.41
C VAL A 16 -8.43 -1.74 4.82
N ALA A 17 -9.34 -2.70 4.98
CA ALA A 17 -9.04 -3.99 5.53
C ALA A 17 -7.95 -4.55 4.61
N ARG A 18 -6.71 -4.44 5.07
CA ARG A 18 -5.54 -4.70 4.26
C ARG A 18 -5.54 -6.21 4.18
N LYS A 19 -6.21 -6.75 3.16
CA LYS A 19 -6.13 -8.15 2.78
C LYS A 19 -4.66 -8.50 2.94
N THR A 20 -4.39 -9.45 3.82
CA THR A 20 -3.06 -9.97 4.10
C THR A 20 -2.58 -10.74 2.87
N SER A 21 -2.40 -10.00 1.77
CA SER A 21 -1.63 -10.43 0.64
C SER A 21 -0.25 -10.76 1.19
N LYS A 22 0.19 -12.00 0.94
CA LYS A 22 1.54 -12.49 1.21
C LYS A 22 2.53 -11.33 1.20
N SER A 23 3.24 -11.13 2.31
CA SER A 23 4.19 -10.03 2.45
C SER A 23 5.17 -10.10 1.30
N LEU A 24 5.06 -9.15 0.38
CA LEU A 24 5.98 -9.08 -0.74
C LEU A 24 7.38 -8.85 -0.18
N THR A 25 8.31 -9.75 -0.49
CA THR A 25 9.66 -9.73 0.06
C THR A 25 10.32 -8.37 -0.18
N HIS A 26 11.08 -7.87 0.81
CA HIS A 26 11.75 -6.57 0.75
C HIS A 26 12.57 -6.37 -0.55
N LYS A 27 13.25 -7.43 -1.01
CA LYS A 27 13.99 -7.45 -2.28
C LYS A 27 13.12 -7.09 -3.50
N VAL A 28 11.90 -7.61 -3.57
CA VAL A 28 10.99 -7.36 -4.70
C VAL A 28 10.51 -5.91 -4.67
N LYS A 29 10.24 -5.34 -3.48
CA LYS A 29 9.88 -3.92 -3.35
C LYS A 29 11.01 -2.99 -3.82
N LEU A 30 12.24 -3.28 -3.43
CA LEU A 30 13.42 -2.51 -3.87
C LEU A 30 13.65 -2.62 -5.38
N ASP A 31 13.51 -3.82 -5.95
CA ASP A 31 13.65 -4.03 -7.40
C ASP A 31 12.60 -3.25 -8.20
N ILE A 32 11.33 -3.28 -7.74
CA ILE A 32 10.24 -2.48 -8.31
C ILE A 32 10.57 -0.97 -8.27
N MET A 33 11.04 -0.46 -7.13
CA MET A 33 11.42 0.96 -7.00
C MET A 33 12.58 1.33 -7.92
N HIS A 34 13.60 0.47 -8.01
CA HIS A 34 14.79 0.74 -8.82
C HIS A 34 14.48 0.75 -10.32
N ARG A 35 13.73 -0.25 -10.82
CA ARG A 35 13.26 -0.30 -12.21
C ARG A 35 12.38 0.90 -12.55
N HIS A 36 11.49 1.28 -11.64
CA HIS A 36 10.65 2.46 -11.84
C HIS A 36 11.48 3.75 -11.90
N LYS A 37 12.49 3.92 -11.02
CA LYS A 37 13.45 5.04 -11.08
C LYS A 37 14.27 5.08 -12.37
N ARG A 38 14.52 3.93 -13.00
CA ARG A 38 15.16 3.83 -14.33
C ARG A 38 14.23 4.17 -15.49
N GLY A 39 12.97 4.49 -15.23
CA GLY A 39 11.99 4.82 -16.26
C GLY A 39 11.27 3.61 -16.88
N GLU A 40 11.40 2.42 -16.28
CA GLU A 40 10.62 1.27 -16.76
C GLU A 40 9.12 1.48 -16.54
N LYS A 41 8.32 1.10 -17.55
CA LYS A 41 6.86 1.19 -17.49
C LYS A 41 6.30 0.24 -16.42
N THR A 42 5.34 0.72 -15.65
CA THR A 42 4.65 -0.03 -14.58
C THR A 42 4.10 -1.38 -15.05
N ASN A 43 3.53 -1.45 -16.26
CA ASN A 43 3.02 -2.71 -16.83
C ASN A 43 4.14 -3.73 -17.08
N SER A 44 5.34 -3.28 -17.46
CA SER A 44 6.51 -4.16 -17.66
C SER A 44 6.95 -4.77 -16.33
N ILE A 45 7.09 -3.92 -15.31
CA ILE A 45 7.48 -4.31 -13.95
C ILE A 45 6.45 -5.28 -13.35
N ALA A 46 5.16 -5.00 -13.54
CA ALA A 46 4.07 -5.86 -13.07
C ALA A 46 4.17 -7.27 -13.68
N ARG A 47 4.34 -7.37 -15.01
CA ARG A 47 4.49 -8.65 -15.70
C ARG A 47 5.73 -9.43 -15.26
N HIS A 48 6.85 -8.73 -15.05
CA HIS A 48 8.11 -9.33 -14.61
C HIS A 48 7.98 -10.03 -13.24
N HIS A 49 7.22 -9.44 -12.31
CA HIS A 49 7.03 -9.99 -10.96
C HIS A 49 5.74 -10.80 -10.79
N GLY A 50 4.96 -11.03 -11.85
CA GLY A 50 3.65 -11.68 -11.76
C GLY A 50 2.65 -10.90 -10.89
N LEU A 51 2.77 -9.57 -10.87
CA LEU A 51 1.93 -8.66 -10.11
C LEU A 51 0.92 -7.96 -11.02
N THR A 52 -0.08 -7.32 -10.40
CA THR A 52 -0.93 -6.36 -11.09
C THR A 52 -0.31 -4.96 -11.08
N PRO A 53 -0.60 -4.12 -12.09
CA PRO A 53 -0.12 -2.73 -12.10
C PRO A 53 -0.59 -1.93 -10.88
N SER A 54 -1.76 -2.23 -10.34
CA SER A 54 -2.30 -1.61 -9.11
C SER A 54 -1.45 -1.94 -7.88
N THR A 55 -0.94 -3.16 -7.75
CA THR A 55 -0.02 -3.54 -6.68
C THR A 55 1.30 -2.78 -6.79
N VAL A 56 1.86 -2.66 -8.00
CA VAL A 56 3.08 -1.87 -8.24
C VAL A 56 2.88 -0.40 -7.86
N SER A 57 1.76 0.20 -8.25
CA SER A 57 1.41 1.57 -7.90
C SER A 57 1.23 1.76 -6.38
N THR A 58 0.63 0.78 -5.70
CA THR A 58 0.47 0.80 -4.24
C THR A 58 1.82 0.70 -3.52
N ILE A 59 2.76 -0.10 -4.03
CA ILE A 59 4.12 -0.20 -3.49
C ILE A 59 4.86 1.14 -3.65
N PHE A 60 4.72 1.79 -4.80
CA PHE A 60 5.28 3.12 -5.02
C PHE A 60 4.68 4.15 -4.04
N LYS A 61 3.35 4.21 -3.94
CA LYS A 61 2.65 5.14 -3.04
C LYS A 61 2.88 4.89 -1.55
N SER A 62 3.26 3.66 -1.17
CA SER A 62 3.55 3.30 0.24
C SER A 62 5.05 3.24 0.55
N ALA A 63 5.92 3.52 -0.43
CA ALA A 63 7.37 3.59 -0.22
C ALA A 63 7.73 4.69 0.80
N ASP A 64 7.01 5.81 0.77
CA ASP A 64 7.16 6.90 1.74
C ASP A 64 6.79 6.49 3.17
N SER A 65 5.85 5.55 3.33
CA SER A 65 5.48 4.99 4.65
C SER A 65 6.40 3.86 5.12
N ILE A 66 7.24 3.29 4.24
CA ILE A 66 8.22 2.26 4.59
C ILE A 66 9.51 2.92 5.10
N PHE A 67 9.89 4.08 4.56
CA PHE A 67 11.11 4.80 4.96
C PHE A 67 10.98 5.48 6.34
N LEU A 68 9.76 5.80 6.80
CA LEU A 68 9.50 6.40 8.13
C LEU A 68 9.50 5.39 9.30
N ALA A 69 9.72 4.10 9.03
CA ALA A 69 9.70 3.03 10.03
C ALA A 69 11.01 2.22 10.12
N SER A 70 12.10 2.74 9.54
CA SER A 70 13.46 2.19 9.70
C SER A 70 14.37 3.17 10.42
#